data_AF-A0A9E2IWU0-F1
#
_entry.id   AF-A0A9E2IWU0-F1
#
_cell.length_a   1.000
_cell.length_b   1.000
_cell.length_c   1.000
_cell.angle_alpha   90.00
_cell.angle_beta   90.00
_cell.angle_gamma   90.00
#
_symmetry.space_group_name_H-M   'P 1'
#
loop_
_entity.id
_entity.type
_entity.pdbx_description
1 polymer ?
#
loop_
_entity_poly.entity_id
_entity_poly.type
_entity_poly.pdbx_seq_one_letter_code
_entity_poly.pdbx_strand_id
1 'polypeptide(L)'
;STGICEGKQSLLVEIKHLVSCIERESQFMDHLEEQMSKYLRRIPYSQSILSIKGIGEVTVAGLIGEVGDFMQYRRIPEIMKLAGLEPKMTFFEPLVQ
;
A
#
# COMPACT_ATOMS: atom_id res chain seq x y z
N SER A 1 -0.33 -44.56 -27.23
CA SER A 1 -0.31 -44.39 -25.76
C SER A 1 0.74 -43.38 -25.29
N THR A 2 1.69 -42.97 -26.13
CA THR A 2 2.77 -42.02 -25.81
C THR A 2 2.27 -40.63 -25.40
N GLY A 3 1.26 -40.08 -26.10
CA GLY A 3 0.73 -38.73 -25.83
C GLY A 3 0.12 -38.50 -24.44
N ILE A 4 -0.32 -39.55 -23.74
CA ILE A 4 -0.86 -39.41 -22.37
C ILE A 4 0.29 -39.24 -21.35
N CYS A 5 1.38 -39.99 -21.52
CA CYS A 5 2.56 -39.84 -20.67
C CYS A 5 3.28 -38.51 -20.92
N GLU A 6 3.45 -38.14 -22.18
CA GLU A 6 4.09 -36.88 -22.58
C GLU A 6 3.27 -35.67 -22.10
N GLY A 7 1.94 -35.72 -22.22
CA GLY A 7 1.05 -34.67 -21.70
C GLY A 7 1.13 -34.53 -20.18
N LYS A 8 1.18 -35.65 -19.43
CA LYS A 8 1.35 -35.62 -17.97
C LYS A 8 2.68 -35.01 -17.55
N GLN A 9 3.76 -35.34 -18.26
CA GLN A 9 5.09 -34.80 -17.98
C GLN A 9 5.16 -33.30 -18.30
N SER A 10 4.54 -32.86 -19.40
CA SER A 10 4.45 -31.46 -19.78
C SER A 10 3.69 -30.63 -18.74
N LEU A 11 2.54 -31.11 -18.27
CA LEU A 11 1.75 -30.45 -17.22
C LEU A 11 2.54 -30.32 -15.91
N LEU A 12 3.30 -31.35 -15.54
CA LEU A 12 4.13 -31.30 -14.33
C LEU A 12 5.22 -30.22 -14.43
N VAL A 13 5.83 -30.06 -15.61
CA VAL A 13 6.82 -29.00 -15.86
C VAL A 13 6.17 -27.62 -15.78
N GLU A 14 4.99 -27.45 -16.38
CA GLU A 14 4.25 -26.18 -16.36
C GLU A 14 3.84 -25.78 -14.93
N ILE A 15 3.28 -26.71 -14.14
CA ILE A 15 2.93 -26.46 -12.74
C ILE A 15 4.17 -26.03 -11.94
N LYS A 16 5.30 -26.75 -12.10
CA LYS A 16 6.57 -26.39 -11.43
C LYS A 16 7.03 -24.99 -11.83
N HIS A 17 6.90 -24.64 -13.10
CA HIS A 17 7.26 -23.31 -13.58
C HIS A 17 6.37 -22.23 -12.94
N LEU A 18 5.05 -22.43 -12.92
CA LEU A 18 4.10 -21.48 -12.32
C LEU A 18 4.35 -21.29 -10.82
N VAL A 19 4.61 -22.37 -10.08
CA VAL A 19 4.98 -22.28 -8.65
C VAL A 19 6.26 -21.46 -8.49
N SER A 20 7.28 -21.72 -9.31
CA SER A 20 8.53 -20.95 -9.26
C SER A 20 8.33 -19.46 -9.60
N CYS A 21 7.42 -19.12 -10.50
CA CYS A 21 7.06 -17.73 -10.78
C CYS A 21 6.37 -17.08 -9.57
N ILE A 22 5.40 -17.76 -8.94
CA ILE A 22 4.72 -17.25 -7.75
C ILE A 22 5.72 -16.97 -6.62
N GLU A 23 6.67 -17.88 -6.40
CA GLU A 23 7.70 -17.72 -5.37
C GLU A 23 8.62 -16.53 -5.64
N ARG A 24 9.09 -16.36 -6.88
CA ARG A 24 9.92 -15.20 -7.26
C ARG A 24 9.19 -13.88 -7.07
N GLU A 25 7.92 -13.86 -7.43
CA GLU A 25 7.12 -12.63 -7.40
C GLU A 25 6.80 -12.25 -5.96
N SER A 26 6.55 -13.24 -5.09
CA SER A 26 6.45 -13.04 -3.65
C SER A 26 7.74 -12.46 -3.06
N GLN A 27 8.91 -13.01 -3.41
CA GLN A 27 10.20 -12.49 -2.92
C GLN A 27 10.46 -11.06 -3.38
N PHE A 28 10.05 -10.72 -4.59
CA PHE A 28 10.16 -9.37 -5.11
C PHE A 28 9.24 -8.40 -4.35
N MET A 29 8.01 -8.81 -4.04
CA MET A 29 7.10 -8.03 -3.20
C MET A 29 7.69 -7.79 -1.81
N ASP A 30 8.21 -8.82 -1.15
CA ASP A 30 8.84 -8.69 0.18
C ASP A 30 10.00 -7.69 0.16
N HIS A 31 10.83 -7.74 -0.89
CA HIS A 31 11.92 -6.80 -1.06
C HIS A 31 11.43 -5.36 -1.26
N LEU A 32 10.38 -5.15 -2.06
CA LEU A 32 9.77 -3.84 -2.26
C LEU A 32 9.19 -3.29 -0.95
N GLU A 33 8.46 -4.11 -0.20
CA GLU A 33 7.91 -3.71 1.10
C GLU A 33 9.03 -3.32 2.07
N GLU A 34 10.14 -4.05 2.11
CA GLU A 34 11.30 -3.69 2.92
C GLU A 34 11.90 -2.33 2.52
N GLN A 35 11.98 -2.04 1.22
CA GLN A 35 12.43 -0.73 0.73
C GLN A 35 11.45 0.37 1.14
N MET A 36 10.14 0.14 0.99
CA MET A 36 9.10 1.09 1.40
C MET A 36 9.23 1.41 2.90
N SER A 37 9.39 0.40 3.75
CA SER A 37 9.65 0.54 5.18
C SER A 37 10.87 1.44 5.46
N LYS A 38 11.98 1.21 4.73
CA LYS A 38 13.22 2.00 4.87
C LYS A 38 13.01 3.47 4.48
N TYR A 39 12.29 3.75 3.40
CA TYR A 39 12.02 5.13 2.98
C TYR A 39 11.04 5.82 3.93
N LEU A 40 9.98 5.13 4.36
CA LEU A 40 9.01 5.68 5.32
C LEU A 40 9.71 6.11 6.61
N ARG A 41 10.64 5.33 7.16
CA ARG A 41 11.42 5.73 8.36
C ARG A 41 12.18 7.05 8.23
N ARG A 42 12.47 7.52 7.01
CA ARG A 42 13.15 8.80 6.77
C ARG A 42 12.19 10.00 6.71
N ILE A 43 10.89 9.75 6.60
CA ILE A 43 9.87 10.79 6.48
C ILE A 43 9.34 11.13 7.87
N PRO A 44 9.47 12.39 8.35
CA PRO A 44 9.17 12.74 9.74
C PRO A 44 7.75 12.40 10.22
N TYR A 45 6.75 12.54 9.33
CA TYR A 45 5.34 12.34 9.67
C TYR A 45 4.81 10.93 9.38
N SER A 46 5.60 10.05 8.75
CA SER A 46 5.14 8.70 8.36
C SER A 46 4.77 7.85 9.58
N GLN A 47 5.52 7.98 10.67
CA GLN A 47 5.27 7.23 11.91
C GLN A 47 3.97 7.65 12.60
N SER A 48 3.59 8.92 12.48
CA SER A 48 2.30 9.40 12.97
C SER A 48 1.14 8.75 12.21
N ILE A 49 1.26 8.58 10.89
CA ILE A 49 0.23 7.93 10.06
C ILE A 49 0.20 6.42 10.35
N LEU A 50 1.36 5.77 10.46
CA LEU A 50 1.48 4.34 10.81
C LEU A 50 0.93 4.02 12.21
N SER A 51 0.86 4.99 13.12
CA SER A 51 0.26 4.80 14.44
C SER A 51 -1.26 4.61 14.41
N ILE A 52 -1.91 4.94 13.29
CA ILE A 52 -3.35 4.76 13.11
C ILE A 52 -3.65 3.28 12.92
N LYS A 53 -4.46 2.73 13.84
CA LYS A 53 -4.85 1.32 13.80
C LYS A 53 -5.49 0.95 12.45
N GLY A 54 -4.95 -0.09 11.82
CA GLY A 54 -5.44 -0.60 10.54
C GLY A 54 -4.76 -0.01 9.31
N ILE A 55 -3.83 0.94 9.47
CA ILE A 55 -3.01 1.48 8.38
C ILE A 55 -1.62 0.81 8.39
N GLY A 56 -1.26 0.17 7.29
CA GLY A 56 0.05 -0.50 7.10
C GLY A 56 1.01 0.29 6.21
N GLU A 57 2.27 -0.16 6.15
CA GLU A 57 3.35 0.51 5.42
C GLU A 57 3.04 0.72 3.93
N VAL A 58 2.46 -0.27 3.26
CA VAL A 58 2.08 -0.17 1.84
C VAL A 58 1.08 0.97 1.62
N THR A 59 0.06 1.05 2.48
CA THR A 59 -0.97 2.10 2.42
C THR A 59 -0.37 3.49 2.69
N VAL A 60 0.50 3.63 3.69
CA VAL A 60 1.14 4.92 3.99
C VAL A 60 2.05 5.36 2.86
N ALA A 61 2.87 4.47 2.31
CA ALA A 61 3.74 4.78 1.18
C ALA A 61 2.94 5.16 -0.07
N GLY A 62 1.83 4.46 -0.36
CA GLY A 62 0.91 4.84 -1.43
C GLY A 62 0.32 6.23 -1.23
N LEU A 63 -0.21 6.50 -0.03
CA LEU A 63 -0.78 7.80 0.32
C LEU A 63 0.24 8.95 0.17
N ILE A 64 1.45 8.77 0.70
CA ILE A 64 2.52 9.77 0.58
C ILE A 64 2.98 9.89 -0.88
N GLY A 65 3.02 8.80 -1.64
CA GLY A 65 3.36 8.82 -3.06
C GLY A 65 2.35 9.60 -3.91
N GLU A 66 1.07 9.55 -3.54
CA GLU A 66 0.00 10.30 -4.23
C GLU A 66 -0.08 11.76 -3.80
N VAL A 67 -0.03 12.03 -2.48
CA VAL A 67 -0.20 13.38 -1.93
C VAL A 67 1.10 14.18 -2.01
N GLY A 68 2.25 13.51 -2.00
CA GLY A 68 3.56 14.14 -1.91
C GLY A 68 3.88 14.60 -0.49
N ASP A 69 4.52 15.76 -0.37
CA ASP A 69 4.93 16.31 0.91
C ASP A 69 3.77 16.98 1.64
N PHE A 70 3.29 16.32 2.70
CA PHE A 70 2.20 16.82 3.54
C PHE A 70 2.51 18.16 4.20
N MET A 71 3.79 18.50 4.39
CA MET A 71 4.20 19.76 5.00
C MET A 71 3.92 20.98 4.13
N GLN A 72 3.62 20.79 2.84
CA GLN A 72 3.23 21.87 1.94
C GLN A 72 1.79 22.37 2.18
N TYR A 73 0.96 21.58 2.87
CA TYR A 73 -0.40 21.92 3.22
C TYR A 73 -0.46 22.47 4.64
N ARG A 74 -0.96 23.69 4.80
CA ARG A 74 -1.00 24.37 6.11
C ARG A 74 -2.35 24.18 6.80
N ARG A 75 -3.41 23.81 6.07
CA ARG A 75 -4.76 23.71 6.62
C ARG A 75 -5.46 22.42 6.20
N ILE A 76 -6.22 21.84 7.14
CA ILE A 76 -7.05 20.64 6.95
C ILE A 76 -7.95 20.72 5.69
N PRO A 77 -8.61 21.85 5.36
CA PRO A 77 -9.44 21.94 4.15
C PRO A 77 -8.68 21.72 2.83
N GLU A 78 -7.38 22.02 2.78
CA GLU A 78 -6.56 21.83 1.57
C GLU A 78 -6.36 20.33 1.31
N ILE A 79 -6.08 19.57 2.37
CA ILE A 79 -5.96 18.11 2.32
C ILE A 79 -7.33 17.47 2.03
N MET A 80 -8.41 17.95 2.65
CA MET A 80 -9.76 17.43 2.37
C MET A 80 -10.16 17.61 0.91
N LYS A 81 -9.82 18.75 0.31
CA LYS A 81 -10.06 19.00 -1.11
C LYS A 81 -9.30 18.02 -2.01
N LEU A 82 -8.06 17.65 -1.66
CA LEU A 82 -7.30 16.62 -2.38
C LEU A 82 -7.97 15.24 -2.29
N ALA A 83 -8.59 14.94 -1.16
CA ALA A 83 -9.36 13.72 -0.97
C ALA A 83 -10.74 13.75 -1.67
N GLY A 84 -11.06 14.79 -2.44
CA GLY A 84 -12.35 14.95 -3.11
C GLY A 84 -13.51 15.25 -2.15
N LEU A 85 -13.21 15.68 -0.92
CA LEU A 85 -14.20 16.03 0.09
C LEU A 85 -14.49 17.53 0.05
N GLU A 86 -15.78 17.88 0.09
CA GLU A 86 -16.25 19.24 0.32
C GLU A 86 -16.21 19.53 1.83
N PRO A 87 -15.34 20.43 2.32
CA PRO A 87 -15.31 20.77 3.74
C PRO A 87 -16.53 21.65 4.06
N LYS A 88 -17.69 21.04 4.31
CA LYS A 88 -18.80 21.72 5.00
C LYS A 88 -18.40 21.83 6.47
N MET A 89 -17.97 23.02 6.88
CA MET A 89 -17.79 23.45 8.26
C MET A 89 -19.11 23.23 9.02
N THR A 90 -19.30 22.04 9.58
CA THR A 90 -20.36 21.78 10.54
C THR A 90 -19.73 22.06 11.89
N PHE A 91 -20.06 23.22 12.46
CA PHE A 91 -19.68 23.60 13.80
C PHE A 91 -19.99 22.45 14.76
N PHE A 92 -18.98 22.02 15.53
CA PHE A 92 -19.23 21.41 16.83
C PHE A 92 -19.98 22.48 17.64
N GLU A 93 -21.31 22.36 17.74
CA GLU A 93 -22.03 23.07 18.80
C GLU A 93 -21.44 22.57 20.13
N PRO A 94 -20.95 23.47 21.00
CA PRO A 94 -20.56 23.05 22.34
C PRO A 94 -21.82 22.56 23.05
N LEU A 95 -21.78 21.30 23.48
CA LEU A 95 -22.70 20.79 24.50
C LEU A 95 -22.60 21.71 25.73
N VAL A 96 -23.57 22.63 25.80
CA VAL A 96 -24.20 23.27 26.95
C VAL A 96 -23.45 23.13 28.28
N GLN A 97 -23.03 24.28 28.84
CA GLN A 97 -23.03 24.47 30.30
C GLN A 97 -24.45 24.73 30.78
#